data_AF-A0A960BYJ6-F1
#
_entry.id   AF-A0A960BYJ6-F1
#
_cell.length_a   1.000
_cell.length_b   1.000
_cell.length_c   1.000
_cell.angle_alpha   90.00
_cell.angle_beta   90.00
_cell.angle_gamma   90.00
#
_symmetry.space_group_name_H-M   'P 1'
#
loop_
_entity.id
_entity.type
_entity.pdbx_description
1 polymer ?
#
loop_
_entity_poly.entity_id
_entity_poly.type
_entity_poly.pdbx_seq_one_letter_code
_entity_poly.pdbx_strand_id
1 'polypeptide(L)'
;MQTTTRDEFRALAAEHRVVPVTRKVLADSETPLSAYRKLAADRPGTFLLESAENGRSWSRWSFIGAGSPAALTVRDGRAFWLGSTPVGAPTGGDPLQVLRETIALLSTGPLAGMPPLSGGMVGFFAYDFVRRLERLPELAVDDLHLPDMLLLLATDLA
;
A
#
# COMPACT_ATOMS: atom_id res chain seq x y z
N MET A 1 1.56 0.18 -27.02
CA MET A 1 1.48 -0.10 -25.56
C MET A 1 2.21 -1.41 -25.31
N GLN A 2 3.30 -1.41 -24.56
CA GLN A 2 4.07 -2.62 -24.27
C GLN A 2 3.76 -3.07 -22.85
N THR A 3 3.47 -4.36 -22.69
CA THR A 3 3.33 -5.02 -21.39
C THR A 3 4.61 -5.78 -21.09
N THR A 4 4.99 -5.85 -19.82
CA THR A 4 6.06 -6.76 -19.36
C THR A 4 5.85 -8.15 -19.96
N THR A 5 6.86 -8.65 -20.65
CA THR A 5 6.77 -9.95 -21.32
C THR A 5 6.83 -11.09 -20.31
N ARG A 6 6.38 -12.28 -20.73
CA ARG A 6 6.45 -13.48 -19.90
C ARG A 6 7.88 -13.84 -19.49
N ASP A 7 8.84 -13.63 -20.39
CA ASP A 7 10.23 -14.01 -20.14
C ASP A 7 10.92 -13.01 -19.20
N GLU A 8 10.66 -11.71 -19.33
CA GLU A 8 11.07 -10.70 -18.34
C GLU A 8 10.49 -11.00 -16.95
N PHE A 9 9.20 -11.35 -16.89
CA PHE A 9 8.57 -11.74 -15.62
C PHE A 9 9.26 -12.95 -15.00
N ARG A 10 9.54 -14.00 -15.79
CA ARG A 10 10.22 -15.21 -15.30
C ARG A 10 11.64 -14.92 -14.79
N ALA A 11 12.38 -14.06 -15.49
CA ALA A 11 13.72 -13.65 -15.05
C ALA A 11 13.66 -12.93 -13.70
N LEU A 12 12.76 -11.95 -13.54
CA LEU A 12 12.58 -11.22 -12.29
C LEU A 12 12.06 -12.11 -11.15
N ALA A 13 11.15 -13.04 -11.44
CA ALA A 13 10.55 -13.93 -10.45
C ALA A 13 11.55 -14.95 -9.87
N ALA A 14 12.69 -15.17 -10.53
CA ALA A 14 13.77 -16.00 -9.98
C ALA A 14 14.52 -15.27 -8.85
N GLU A 15 14.51 -13.94 -8.83
CA GLU A 15 15.28 -13.12 -7.90
C GLU A 15 14.40 -12.37 -6.88
N HIS A 16 13.12 -12.17 -7.20
CA HIS A 16 12.21 -11.34 -6.42
C HIS A 16 10.88 -12.04 -6.12
N ARG A 17 10.37 -11.82 -4.91
CA ARG A 17 9.06 -12.33 -4.49
C ARG A 17 7.90 -11.51 -5.05
N VAL A 18 8.11 -10.22 -5.29
CA VAL A 18 7.12 -9.33 -5.91
C VAL A 18 7.69 -8.88 -7.26
N VAL A 19 6.94 -9.10 -8.33
CA VAL A 19 7.36 -8.75 -9.69
C VAL A 19 6.27 -7.89 -10.31
N PRO A 20 6.51 -6.60 -10.56
CA PRO A 20 5.51 -5.74 -11.18
C PRO A 20 5.34 -6.11 -12.65
N VAL A 21 4.10 -6.36 -13.05
CA VAL A 21 3.70 -6.48 -14.47
C VAL A 21 3.07 -5.16 -14.87
N THR A 22 3.72 -4.40 -15.75
CA THR A 22 3.29 -3.04 -16.08
C THR A 22 2.76 -2.94 -17.50
N ARG A 23 1.89 -1.96 -17.73
CA ARG A 23 1.45 -1.53 -19.06
C ARG A 23 1.29 -0.02 -19.05
N LYS A 24 2.00 0.66 -19.95
CA LYS A 24 1.82 2.10 -20.17
C LYS A 24 0.78 2.37 -21.24
N VAL A 25 -0.15 3.28 -20.94
CA VAL A 25 -1.22 3.73 -21.84
C VAL A 25 -1.15 5.24 -22.06
N LEU A 26 -1.72 5.72 -23.17
CA LEU A 26 -1.99 7.15 -23.36
C LEU A 26 -3.29 7.48 -22.62
N ALA A 27 -3.25 8.49 -21.76
CA ALA A 27 -4.38 8.93 -20.93
C ALA A 27 -4.44 10.46 -20.87
N ASP A 28 -4.20 11.11 -22.00
CA ASP A 28 -4.16 12.58 -22.14
C ASP A 28 -5.52 13.26 -21.86
N SER A 29 -6.61 12.51 -21.97
CA SER A 29 -7.97 12.94 -21.66
C SER A 29 -8.39 12.62 -20.21
N GLU A 30 -7.50 12.07 -19.39
CA GLU A 30 -7.77 11.71 -18.01
C GLU A 30 -7.05 12.66 -17.04
N THR A 31 -7.75 13.07 -16.00
CA THR A 31 -7.16 13.59 -14.75
C THR A 31 -7.04 12.46 -13.71
N PRO A 32 -6.20 12.61 -12.67
CA PRO A 32 -6.11 11.64 -11.58
C PRO A 32 -7.48 11.28 -10.97
N LEU A 33 -8.34 12.28 -10.76
CA LEU A 33 -9.68 12.06 -10.23
C LEU A 33 -10.57 11.27 -11.21
N SER A 34 -10.53 11.58 -12.51
CA SER A 34 -11.33 10.83 -13.51
C SER A 34 -10.83 9.39 -13.68
N ALA A 35 -9.52 9.17 -13.61
CA ALA A 35 -8.92 7.85 -13.62
C ALA A 35 -9.30 7.06 -12.35
N TYR A 36 -9.25 7.68 -11.17
CA TYR A 36 -9.67 7.06 -9.91
C TYR A 36 -11.15 6.64 -9.97
N ARG A 37 -12.04 7.50 -10.48
CA ARG A 37 -13.46 7.15 -10.64
C ARG A 37 -13.67 5.94 -11.56
N LYS A 38 -12.86 5.79 -12.60
CA LYS A 38 -12.93 4.64 -13.53
C LYS A 38 -12.32 3.37 -12.94
N LEU A 39 -11.17 3.49 -12.28
CA LEU A 39 -10.37 2.36 -11.82
C LEU A 39 -10.81 1.87 -10.44
N ALA A 40 -11.08 2.76 -9.50
CA ALA A 40 -11.35 2.48 -8.09
C ALA A 40 -12.83 2.62 -7.71
N ALA A 41 -13.51 3.64 -8.24
CA ALA A 41 -14.95 3.86 -8.03
C ALA A 41 -15.39 3.80 -6.55
N ASP A 42 -14.62 4.41 -5.64
CA ASP A 42 -14.89 4.49 -4.19
C ASP A 42 -15.08 3.13 -3.49
N ARG A 43 -14.57 2.04 -4.10
CA ARG A 43 -14.65 0.72 -3.49
C ARG A 43 -13.77 0.62 -2.24
N PRO A 44 -14.12 -0.23 -1.26
CA PRO A 44 -13.23 -0.50 -0.13
C PRO A 44 -11.83 -0.95 -0.60
N GLY A 45 -10.79 -0.47 0.08
CA GLY A 45 -9.40 -0.83 -0.23
C GLY A 45 -8.81 -0.10 -1.44
N THR A 46 -9.43 1.00 -1.90
CA THR A 46 -8.86 1.89 -2.92
C THR A 46 -8.31 3.17 -2.30
N PHE A 47 -7.43 3.86 -3.02
CA PHE A 47 -6.91 5.16 -2.60
C PHE A 47 -6.50 6.03 -3.80
N LEU A 48 -6.40 7.33 -3.55
CA LEU A 48 -5.81 8.32 -4.44
C LEU A 48 -4.80 9.15 -3.63
N LEU A 49 -3.55 9.18 -4.06
CA LEU A 49 -2.51 10.04 -3.49
C LEU A 49 -2.06 11.05 -4.54
N GLU A 50 -2.20 12.33 -4.22
CA GLU A 50 -1.70 13.45 -5.03
C GLU A 50 -0.77 14.30 -4.18
N SER A 51 0.32 14.79 -4.78
CA SER A 51 1.25 15.69 -4.12
C SER A 51 1.19 17.06 -4.81
N ALA A 52 0.84 18.10 -4.06
CA ALA A 52 0.96 19.48 -4.49
C ALA A 52 2.27 20.08 -3.97
N GLU A 53 3.08 20.66 -4.85
CA GLU A 53 4.35 21.26 -4.46
C GLU A 53 4.11 22.76 -4.20
N ASN A 54 4.22 23.17 -2.91
CA ASN A 54 4.16 24.55 -2.39
C ASN A 54 3.38 25.57 -3.25
N GLY A 55 2.14 25.23 -3.61
CA GLY A 55 1.18 26.13 -4.26
C GLY A 55 1.52 26.59 -5.68
N ARG A 56 2.48 25.96 -6.39
CA ARG A 56 2.90 26.42 -7.73
C ARG A 56 2.69 25.39 -8.85
N SER A 57 2.67 24.09 -8.53
CA SER A 57 2.26 23.04 -9.48
C SER A 57 1.96 21.72 -8.78
N TRP A 58 1.12 20.89 -9.40
CA TRP A 58 0.98 19.48 -9.05
C TRP A 58 2.28 18.75 -9.37
N SER A 59 2.65 17.78 -8.52
CA SER A 59 3.81 16.93 -8.80
C SER A 59 3.58 16.10 -10.07
N ARG A 60 4.67 15.55 -10.63
CA ARG A 60 4.62 14.72 -11.83
C ARG A 60 3.74 13.47 -11.70
N TRP A 61 3.47 13.01 -10.48
CA TRP A 61 2.80 11.74 -10.22
C TRP A 61 1.58 11.90 -9.31
N SER A 62 0.54 11.17 -9.65
CA SER A 62 -0.54 10.78 -8.74
C SER A 62 -0.56 9.26 -8.72
N PHE A 63 -0.96 8.66 -7.59
CA PHE A 63 -1.01 7.21 -7.44
C PHE A 63 -2.42 6.76 -7.08
N ILE A 64 -2.95 5.82 -7.85
CA ILE A 64 -4.26 5.21 -7.60
C ILE A 64 -4.08 3.76 -7.20
N GLY A 65 -4.55 3.39 -6.02
CA GLY A 65 -4.78 1.99 -5.67
C GLY A 65 -6.14 1.55 -6.19
N ALA A 66 -6.17 0.67 -7.19
CA ALA A 66 -7.41 0.25 -7.88
C ALA A 66 -8.22 -0.83 -7.12
N GLY A 67 -7.63 -1.36 -6.05
CA GLY A 67 -8.25 -2.30 -5.13
C GLY A 67 -7.20 -3.14 -4.44
N SER A 68 -7.22 -3.15 -3.11
CA SER A 68 -6.31 -3.98 -2.30
C SER A 68 -7.04 -5.23 -1.83
N PRO A 69 -6.58 -6.44 -2.19
CA PRO A 69 -7.23 -7.68 -1.76
C PRO A 69 -7.00 -7.97 -0.27
N ALA A 70 -6.02 -7.33 0.36
CA ALA A 70 -5.67 -7.52 1.75
C ALA A 70 -5.26 -6.22 2.44
N ALA A 71 -5.39 -6.18 3.77
CA ALA A 71 -4.86 -5.10 4.59
C ALA A 71 -4.31 -5.66 5.91
N LEU A 72 -3.13 -5.20 6.32
CA LEU A 72 -2.57 -5.50 7.64
C LEU A 72 -3.08 -4.45 8.64
N THR A 73 -3.67 -4.90 9.73
CA THR A 73 -4.23 -4.04 10.79
C THR A 73 -4.01 -4.67 12.17
N VAL A 74 -4.69 -4.14 13.19
CA VAL A 74 -4.64 -4.61 14.57
C VAL A 74 -6.03 -5.05 15.01
N ARG A 75 -6.10 -6.22 15.66
CA ARG A 75 -7.29 -6.73 16.33
C ARG A 75 -6.87 -7.33 17.67
N ASP A 76 -7.56 -6.96 18.74
CA ASP A 76 -7.27 -7.42 20.11
C ASP A 76 -5.78 -7.21 20.49
N GLY A 77 -5.23 -6.06 20.10
CA GLY A 77 -3.84 -5.68 20.34
C GLY A 77 -2.79 -6.39 19.47
N ARG A 78 -3.19 -7.31 18.59
CA ARG A 78 -2.32 -8.18 17.78
C ARG A 78 -2.47 -7.91 16.29
N ALA A 79 -1.41 -8.18 15.53
CA ALA A 79 -1.42 -8.03 14.08
C ALA A 79 -2.46 -8.96 13.43
N PHE A 80 -3.27 -8.43 12.53
CA PHE A 80 -4.38 -9.14 11.89
C PHE A 80 -4.50 -8.75 10.42
N TRP A 81 -4.78 -9.71 9.54
CA TRP A 81 -5.01 -9.45 8.12
C TRP A 81 -6.50 -9.46 7.79
N LEU A 82 -6.97 -8.39 7.15
CA LEU A 82 -8.28 -8.33 6.50
C LEU A 82 -8.16 -8.85 5.07
N GLY A 83 -9.19 -9.55 4.58
CA GLY A 83 -9.26 -10.02 3.20
C GLY A 83 -8.36 -11.22 2.89
N SER A 84 -7.87 -11.28 1.66
CA SER A 84 -7.09 -12.39 1.12
C SER A 84 -5.62 -12.30 1.53
N THR A 85 -5.32 -12.73 2.75
CA THR A 85 -3.97 -12.74 3.32
C THR A 85 -2.97 -13.45 2.39
N PRO A 86 -1.80 -12.85 2.10
CA PRO A 86 -0.78 -13.53 1.31
C PRO A 86 -0.31 -14.82 1.99
N VAL A 87 -0.10 -15.87 1.20
CA VAL A 87 0.40 -17.15 1.73
C VAL A 87 1.77 -16.94 2.39
N GLY A 88 1.89 -17.37 3.64
CA GLY A 88 3.12 -17.21 4.42
C GLY A 88 3.35 -15.80 4.97
N ALA A 89 2.36 -14.89 4.89
CA ALA A 89 2.45 -13.60 5.55
C ALA A 89 2.47 -13.77 7.09
N PRO A 90 3.34 -13.05 7.82
CA PRO A 90 3.35 -13.06 9.28
C PRO A 90 2.02 -12.53 9.86
N THR A 91 1.59 -13.04 11.03
CA THR A 91 0.35 -12.61 11.70
C THR A 91 0.34 -12.91 13.20
N GLY A 92 -0.60 -12.33 13.95
CA GLY A 92 -0.85 -12.62 15.36
C GLY A 92 0.19 -12.09 16.35
N GLY A 93 1.27 -11.45 15.91
CA GLY A 93 2.31 -10.89 16.78
C GLY A 93 2.11 -9.42 17.13
N ASP A 94 3.18 -8.80 17.60
CA ASP A 94 3.28 -7.34 17.66
C ASP A 94 3.12 -6.75 16.24
N PRO A 95 2.23 -5.77 16.03
CA PRO A 95 1.97 -5.18 14.72
C PRO A 95 3.21 -4.60 14.02
N LEU A 96 4.11 -3.96 14.77
CA LEU A 96 5.31 -3.36 14.18
C LEU A 96 6.30 -4.43 13.72
N GLN A 97 6.47 -5.50 14.50
CA GLN A 97 7.30 -6.64 14.09
C GLN A 97 6.72 -7.36 12.87
N VAL A 98 5.41 -7.63 12.87
CA VAL A 98 4.74 -8.26 11.73
C VAL A 98 4.83 -7.40 10.47
N LEU A 99 4.68 -6.07 10.58
CA LEU A 99 4.86 -5.16 9.45
C LEU A 99 6.31 -5.21 8.93
N ARG A 100 7.30 -5.17 9.83
CA ARG A 100 8.73 -5.26 9.48
C ARG A 100 9.05 -6.54 8.71
N GLU A 101 8.58 -7.69 9.22
CA GLU A 101 8.76 -8.98 8.57
C GLU A 101 8.05 -9.05 7.22
N THR A 102 6.84 -8.48 7.13
CA THR A 102 6.08 -8.39 5.88
C THR A 102 6.84 -7.58 4.83
N ILE A 103 7.36 -6.40 5.18
CA ILE A 103 8.15 -5.57 4.28
C ILE A 103 9.42 -6.31 3.84
N ALA A 104 10.12 -6.96 4.76
CA ALA A 104 11.31 -7.74 4.43
C ALA A 104 11.00 -8.90 3.47
N LEU A 105 9.87 -9.58 3.68
CA LEU A 105 9.40 -10.69 2.85
C LEU A 105 8.99 -10.25 1.44
N LEU A 106 8.37 -9.08 1.31
CA LEU A 106 7.82 -8.56 0.04
C LEU A 106 8.75 -7.57 -0.65
N SER A 107 9.92 -7.28 -0.06
CA SER A 107 10.87 -6.31 -0.59
C SER A 107 11.34 -6.71 -1.98
N THR A 108 11.28 -5.76 -2.90
CA THR A 108 11.85 -5.86 -4.24
C THR A 108 12.74 -4.64 -4.44
N GLY A 109 13.95 -4.88 -4.94
CA GLY A 109 14.88 -3.78 -5.23
C GLY A 109 14.28 -2.80 -6.25
N PRO A 110 14.81 -1.56 -6.32
CA PRO A 110 14.36 -0.61 -7.31
C PRO A 110 14.61 -1.14 -8.72
N LEU A 111 13.54 -1.26 -9.51
CA LEU A 111 13.62 -1.63 -10.92
C LEU A 111 13.68 -0.36 -11.78
N ALA A 112 14.56 -0.38 -12.79
CA ALA A 112 14.75 0.77 -13.66
C ALA A 112 13.46 1.12 -14.43
N GLY A 113 13.15 2.42 -14.52
CA GLY A 113 12.00 2.92 -15.28
C GLY A 113 10.65 2.85 -14.57
N MET A 114 10.60 2.39 -13.32
CA MET A 114 9.36 2.35 -12.52
C MET A 114 8.99 3.73 -11.95
N PRO A 115 7.68 3.99 -11.72
CA PRO A 115 7.24 5.14 -10.93
C PRO A 115 7.76 5.07 -9.48
N PRO A 116 7.78 6.21 -8.75
CA PRO A 116 8.27 6.25 -7.36
C PRO A 116 7.54 5.30 -6.41
N LEU A 117 6.25 5.07 -6.65
CA LEU A 117 5.45 4.04 -5.98
C LEU A 117 4.91 3.08 -7.03
N SER A 118 5.30 1.81 -6.92
CA SER A 118 4.90 0.73 -7.84
C SER A 118 4.35 -0.52 -7.15
N GLY A 119 4.26 -0.47 -5.81
CA GLY A 119 3.68 -1.49 -4.95
C GLY A 119 4.08 -1.19 -3.50
N GLY A 120 3.33 -1.72 -2.53
CA GLY A 120 3.73 -1.64 -1.13
C GLY A 120 2.59 -1.61 -0.12
N MET A 121 2.92 -1.19 1.10
CA MET A 121 1.97 -1.04 2.21
C MET A 121 1.51 0.42 2.28
N VAL A 122 0.22 0.69 2.06
CA VAL A 122 -0.34 2.06 1.99
C VAL A 122 -1.49 2.21 2.98
N GLY A 123 -1.44 3.21 3.85
CA GLY A 123 -2.52 3.47 4.78
C GLY A 123 -2.09 4.41 5.91
N PHE A 124 -2.47 4.11 7.14
CA PHE A 124 -2.23 4.99 8.28
C PHE A 124 -1.67 4.26 9.50
N PHE A 125 -1.02 5.05 10.36
CA PHE A 125 -0.79 4.77 11.77
C PHE A 125 -1.61 5.78 12.59
N ALA A 126 -2.40 5.29 13.53
CA ALA A 126 -3.13 6.14 14.47
C ALA A 126 -2.14 6.82 15.42
N TYR A 127 -2.54 7.95 16.01
CA TYR A 127 -1.72 8.65 16.98
C TYR A 127 -1.33 7.72 18.14
N ASP A 128 -2.28 6.94 18.67
CA ASP A 128 -2.07 6.02 19.79
C ASP A 128 -1.14 4.84 19.48
N PHE A 129 -0.74 4.63 18.21
CA PHE A 129 0.34 3.69 17.88
C PHE A 129 1.61 3.98 18.67
N VAL A 130 1.86 5.26 19.01
CA VAL A 130 3.01 5.67 19.83
C VAL A 130 3.06 4.98 21.20
N ARG A 131 1.93 4.54 21.76
CA ARG A 131 1.86 3.83 23.06
C ARG A 131 2.55 2.47 23.03
N ARG A 132 2.81 1.91 21.84
CA ARG A 132 3.63 0.70 21.65
C ARG A 132 5.12 1.00 21.70
N LEU A 133 5.51 2.25 21.47
CA LEU A 133 6.89 2.71 21.43
C LEU A 133 7.30 3.34 22.77
N GLU A 134 6.38 4.06 23.39
CA GLU A 134 6.61 4.85 24.60
C GLU A 134 5.52 4.60 25.64
N ARG A 135 5.88 4.63 26.92
CA ARG A 135 4.93 4.47 28.02
C ARG A 135 4.22 5.80 28.29
N LEU A 136 2.94 5.88 27.96
CA LEU A 136 2.08 7.04 28.20
C LEU A 136 0.96 6.70 29.20
N PRO A 137 0.43 7.69 29.94
CA PRO A 137 -0.74 7.46 30.79
C PRO A 137 -2.02 7.29 29.96
N GLU A 138 -2.99 6.55 30.50
CA GLU A 138 -4.31 6.28 29.89
C GLU A 138 -5.39 7.12 30.59
N LEU A 139 -5.43 8.41 30.25
CA LEU A 139 -6.36 9.38 30.86
C LEU A 139 -7.48 9.83 29.91
N ALA A 140 -7.18 9.88 28.62
CA ALA A 140 -8.15 10.23 27.59
C ALA A 140 -9.06 9.04 27.28
N VAL A 141 -10.31 9.32 26.92
CA VAL A 141 -11.26 8.30 26.45
C VAL A 141 -10.94 7.98 24.98
N ASP A 142 -10.83 6.69 24.65
CA ASP A 142 -10.81 6.23 23.26
C ASP A 142 -12.25 6.12 22.75
N ASP A 143 -12.73 7.19 22.12
CA ASP A 143 -14.11 7.30 21.62
C ASP A 143 -14.24 6.79 20.18
N LEU A 144 -13.19 6.88 19.38
CA LEU A 144 -13.19 6.47 17.97
C LEU A 144 -12.91 4.98 17.76
N HIS A 145 -12.25 4.31 18.70
CA HIS A 145 -11.93 2.87 18.63
C HIS A 145 -11.24 2.47 17.32
N LEU A 146 -10.34 3.34 16.83
CA LEU A 146 -9.58 3.08 15.61
C LEU A 146 -8.49 2.03 15.88
N PRO A 147 -8.16 1.16 14.90
CA PRO A 147 -6.99 0.31 15.04
C PRO A 147 -5.72 1.17 15.03
N ASP A 148 -4.68 0.73 15.74
CA ASP A 148 -3.40 1.47 15.78
C ASP A 148 -2.77 1.66 14.39
N MET A 149 -3.07 0.76 13.45
CA MET A 149 -2.69 0.91 12.04
C MET A 149 -3.65 0.15 11.13
N LEU A 150 -3.75 0.61 9.88
CA LEU A 150 -4.33 -0.16 8.78
C LEU A 150 -3.55 0.18 7.52
N LEU A 151 -2.93 -0.84 6.91
CA LEU A 151 -2.08 -0.72 5.75
C LEU A 151 -2.54 -1.69 4.66
N LEU A 152 -3.06 -1.14 3.56
CA LEU A 152 -3.44 -1.86 2.36
C LEU A 152 -2.20 -2.46 1.69
N LEU A 153 -2.28 -3.72 1.26
CA LEU A 153 -1.30 -4.32 0.37
C LEU A 153 -1.58 -3.90 -1.09
N ALA A 154 -1.08 -2.72 -1.44
CA ALA A 154 -1.28 -2.09 -2.74
C ALA A 154 -0.51 -2.86 -3.83
N THR A 155 -1.24 -3.70 -4.58
CA THR A 155 -0.72 -4.56 -5.65
C THR A 155 -1.17 -4.09 -7.03
N ASP A 156 -2.39 -3.56 -7.14
CA ASP A 156 -2.92 -2.93 -8.35
C ASP A 156 -2.82 -1.41 -8.25
N LEU A 157 -1.89 -0.85 -9.02
CA LEU A 157 -1.57 0.58 -9.05
C LEU A 157 -1.69 1.17 -10.46
N ALA A 158 -2.11 2.42 -10.53
CA ALA A 158 -2.09 3.25 -11.74
C ALA A 158 -1.52 4.65 -11.47
#